data_AF-A0AA40P1Z2-F1
#
_entry.id   AF-A0AA40P1Z2-F1
#
_cell.length_a   1.000
_cell.length_b   1.000
_cell.length_c   1.000
_cell.angle_alpha   90.00
_cell.angle_beta   90.00
_cell.angle_gamma   90.00
#
_symmetry.space_group_name_H-M   'P 1'
#
loop_
_entity.id
_entity.type
_entity.pdbx_description
1 polymer ?
#
loop_
_entity_poly.entity_id
_entity_poly.type
_entity_poly.pdbx_seq_one_letter_code
_entity_poly.pdbx_strand_id
1 'polypeptide(L)' 'MYPRTIDFIGNRKIDMRDVVTHKFPLAEFKEAFAVMERGDKSLKVVLQP' A
#
# COMPACT_ATOMS: atom_id res chain seq x y z
N MET A 1 -20.28 0.92 -2.18
CA MET A 1 -20.32 1.02 -0.70
C MET A 1 -19.13 0.24 -0.16
N TYR A 2 -18.23 0.88 0.61
CA TYR A 2 -17.04 0.23 1.19
C TYR A 2 -17.20 -0.50 2.56
N PRO A 3 -18.38 -0.58 3.23
CA PRO A 3 -18.45 -1.04 4.62
C PRO A 3 -18.08 -2.51 4.78
N ARG A 4 -18.42 -3.39 3.83
CA ARG A 4 -18.04 -4.81 3.89
C ARG A 4 -16.53 -5.02 3.92
N THR A 5 -15.77 -4.24 3.16
CA THR A 5 -14.31 -4.31 3.16
C THR A 5 -13.73 -3.77 4.46
N ILE A 6 -14.30 -2.68 4.99
CA ILE A 6 -13.92 -2.11 6.29
C ILE A 6 -14.18 -3.13 7.41
N ASP A 7 -15.34 -3.79 7.41
CA ASP A 7 -15.70 -4.81 8.40
C ASP A 7 -14.77 -6.02 8.32
N PHE A 8 -14.33 -6.41 7.12
CA PHE A 8 -13.42 -7.54 6.95
C PHE A 8 -12.00 -7.23 7.45
N ILE A 9 -11.53 -6.00 7.26
CA ILE A 9 -10.25 -5.53 7.78
C ILE A 9 -10.34 -5.33 9.31
N GLY A 10 -11.40 -4.68 9.79
CA GLY A 10 -11.63 -4.39 11.21
C GLY A 10 -11.80 -5.66 12.05
N ASN A 11 -12.50 -6.68 11.53
CA ASN A 11 -12.64 -7.98 12.18
C ASN A 11 -11.44 -8.92 11.93
N ARG A 12 -10.34 -8.44 11.34
CA ARG A 12 -9.14 -9.21 10.98
C ARG A 12 -9.41 -10.48 10.14
N LYS A 13 -10.53 -10.50 9.40
CA LYS A 13 -10.82 -11.56 8.42
C LYS A 13 -9.91 -11.46 7.19
N ILE A 14 -9.41 -10.25 6.90
CA ILE A 14 -8.41 -9.98 5.88
C ILE A 14 -7.28 -9.19 6.53
N ASP A 15 -6.06 -9.75 6.51
CA ASP A 15 -4.87 -9.04 6.97
C ASP A 15 -4.30 -8.19 5.83
N MET A 16 -4.27 -6.88 6.04
CA MET A 16 -3.75 -5.91 5.06
C MET A 16 -2.30 -5.48 5.36
N ARG A 17 -1.69 -5.99 6.45
CA ARG A 17 -0.36 -5.55 6.90
C ARG A 17 0.75 -5.88 5.91
N ASP A 18 0.65 -7.04 5.25
CA ASP A 18 1.65 -7.50 4.28
C ASP A 18 1.39 -7.01 2.85
N VAL A 19 0.29 -6.29 2.63
CA VAL A 19 -0.07 -5.78 1.30
C VAL A 19 0.80 -4.58 0.91
N VAL A 20 1.27 -3.79 1.88
CA VAL A 20 2.13 -2.62 1.64
C VAL A 20 3.58 -3.07 1.69
N THR A 21 4.21 -3.20 0.52
CA THR A 21 5.63 -3.63 0.46
C THR A 21 6.60 -2.46 0.53
N HIS A 22 6.20 -1.26 0.12
CA HIS A 22 7.05 -0.07 0.18
C HIS A 22 6.30 1.15 0.68
N LYS A 23 6.96 1.93 1.54
CA LYS A 23 6.48 3.22 2.04
C LYS A 23 7.53 4.27 1.72
N PHE A 24 7.11 5.34 1.07
CA PHE A 24 7.97 6.48 0.78
C PHE A 24 7.34 7.76 1.32
N PRO A 25 8.12 8.75 1.73
CA PRO A 25 7.61 10.08 2.04
C PRO A 25 7.08 10.75 0.75
N LEU A 26 6.09 11.63 0.88
CA LEU A 26 5.47 12.33 -0.24
C LEU A 26 6.48 13.18 -1.02
N ALA A 27 7.52 13.69 -0.34
CA ALA A 27 8.64 14.39 -0.97
C ALA A 27 9.40 13.53 -2.00
N GLU A 28 9.42 12.21 -1.82
CA GLU A 28 10.14 11.24 -2.66
C GLU A 28 9.23 10.56 -3.67
N PHE A 29 8.10 11.19 -4.04
CA PHE A 29 7.13 10.59 -4.96
C PHE A 29 7.76 10.07 -6.26
N LYS A 30 8.74 10.78 -6.83
CA LYS A 30 9.42 10.37 -8.07
C LYS A 30 10.13 9.01 -7.92
N GLU A 31 10.77 8.78 -6.79
CA GLU A 31 11.44 7.51 -6.51
C GLU A 31 10.42 6.41 -6.24
N ALA A 32 9.35 6.72 -5.52
CA ALA A 32 8.23 5.81 -5.30
C ALA A 32 7.57 5.36 -6.61
N PHE A 33 7.38 6.26 -7.58
CA PHE A 33 6.88 5.94 -8.91
C PHE A 33 7.87 5.11 -9.73
N ALA A 34 9.17 5.41 -9.65
CA ALA A 34 10.20 4.59 -10.32
C ALA A 34 10.30 3.17 -9.72
N VAL A 35 10.06 3.00 -8.41
CA VAL A 35 9.98 1.69 -7.75
C VAL A 35 8.72 0.94 -8.17
N MET A 36 7.59 1.63 -8.30
CA MET A 36 6.35 1.07 -8.85
C MET A 36 6.55 0.60 -10.31
N GLU A 37 7.22 1.40 -11.13
CA GLU A 37 7.45 1.11 -12.56
C GLU A 37 8.43 -0.06 -12.78
N ARG A 38 9.45 -0.18 -11.93
CA ARG A 38 10.39 -1.32 -11.99
C ARG A 38 9.73 -2.66 -11.63
N GLY A 39 8.61 -2.66 -10.89
CA GLY A 39 7.82 -3.85 -10.61
C GLY A 39 8.51 -4.94 -9.78
N ASP A 40 9.76 -4.74 -9.38
CA ASP A 40 10.56 -5.77 -8.72
C ASP A 40 10.18 -5.84 -7.23
N LYS A 41 9.41 -6.88 -6.87
CA LYS A 41 8.88 -7.15 -5.50
C LYS A 41 7.93 -6.08 -4.92
N SER A 42 7.38 -5.21 -5.75
CA SER A 42 6.41 -4.19 -5.32
C SER A 42 4.96 -4.69 -5.44
N LEU A 43 4.32 -5.04 -4.30
CA LEU A 43 2.90 -5.40 -4.24
C LEU A 43 2.01 -4.15 -4.10
N LYS A 44 2.44 -3.16 -3.29
CA LYS A 44 1.78 -1.85 -3.16
C LYS A 44 2.73 -0.82 -2.55
N VAL A 45 2.82 0.34 -3.20
CA VAL A 45 3.59 1.50 -2.72
C VAL A 45 2.64 2.50 -2.06
N VAL A 46 2.97 2.98 -0.87
CA VAL A 46 2.20 4.01 -0.15
C VAL A 46 3.06 5.25 0.07
N LEU A 47 2.52 6.41 -0.32
CA LEU A 47 3.11 7.71 -0.01
C LEU A 47 2.56 8.20 1.33
N GLN A 48 3.46 8.56 2.24
CA GLN A 48 3.11 9.12 3.53
C GLN A 48 3.34 10.64 3.52
N PRO A 49 2.39 11.45 4.04
CA PRO A 49 2.52 12.90 4.09
C PRO A 49 3.70 13.34 4.96
#